data_AF-G5NCS7-F1
#
_entry.id   AF-G5NCS7-F1
#
_cell.length_a   1.000
_cell.length_b   1.000
_cell.length_c   1.000
_cell.angle_alpha   90.00
_cell.angle_beta   90.00
_cell.angle_gamma   90.00
#
_symmetry.space_group_name_H-M   'P 1'
#
loop_
_entity.id
_entity.type
_entity.pdbx_description
1 polymer ?
#
loop_
_entity_poly.entity_id
_entity_poly.type
_entity_poly.pdbx_seq_one_letter_code
_entity_poly.pdbx_strand_id
1 'polypeptide(L)'
;MAAVCGSSGIASLFSQAAFAAESDIADGKIVRFDFAGLQSMAQALAKKPWGGAPGPLPDTLANLTPQAYNSIQYDAAHSLWNGVANRQLDIQFFHVGMGFRRRVRMFSVDTTTHLAREIHFRPELFKYNDAGVDTTQLEGQSDLGFAGFRVFKAPL
;
A
#
# COMPACT_ATOMS: atom_id res chain seq x y z
N MET A 1 21.90 30.33 56.77
CA MET A 1 22.54 29.17 56.09
C MET A 1 21.46 28.25 55.57
N ALA A 2 21.63 27.81 54.33
CA ALA A 2 20.65 27.16 53.47
C ALA A 2 20.64 25.63 53.64
N ALA A 3 19.50 25.01 53.34
CA ALA A 3 19.45 23.70 52.70
C ALA A 3 18.15 23.61 51.89
N VAL A 4 18.27 23.85 50.58
CA VAL A 4 17.20 23.76 49.58
C VAL A 4 17.10 22.31 49.10
N CYS A 5 15.87 21.82 48.98
CA CYS A 5 15.50 20.52 48.44
C CYS A 5 15.97 20.36 46.98
N GLY A 6 16.51 19.18 46.64
CA GLY A 6 16.78 18.78 45.26
C GLY A 6 16.21 17.39 45.00
N SER A 7 14.93 17.30 44.63
CA SER A 7 14.36 16.08 44.06
C SER A 7 14.63 16.09 42.56
N SER A 8 15.49 15.19 42.10
CA SER A 8 15.82 14.98 40.69
C SER A 8 14.57 14.59 39.90
N GLY A 9 14.17 15.44 38.96
CA GLY A 9 13.08 15.16 38.02
C GLY A 9 13.51 14.11 37.00
N ILE A 10 12.76 13.02 36.91
CA ILE A 10 12.85 12.09 35.78
C ILE A 10 12.13 12.76 34.62
N ALA A 11 12.90 13.29 33.67
CA ALA A 11 12.36 13.75 32.40
C ALA A 11 11.95 12.52 31.58
N SER A 12 10.64 12.24 31.51
CA SER A 12 10.09 11.35 30.49
C SER A 12 10.39 11.96 29.12
N LEU A 13 11.42 11.44 28.46
CA LEU A 13 11.62 11.67 27.03
C LEU A 13 10.47 10.97 26.31
N PHE A 14 9.44 11.75 25.96
CA PHE A 14 8.51 11.34 24.91
C PHE A 14 9.31 11.26 23.62
N SER A 15 9.78 10.05 23.28
CA SER A 15 10.27 9.75 21.94
C SER A 15 9.14 10.03 20.97
N GLN A 16 9.24 11.14 20.25
CA GLN A 16 8.54 11.34 18.98
C GLN A 16 9.11 10.29 18.02
N ALA A 17 8.61 9.06 18.09
CA ALA A 17 8.77 8.07 17.04
C ALA A 17 8.04 8.64 15.83
N ALA A 18 8.80 9.25 14.91
CA ALA A 18 8.29 9.85 13.70
C ALA A 18 7.45 8.80 12.95
N PHE A 19 6.18 9.14 12.77
CA PHE A 19 5.11 8.31 12.26
C PHE A 19 5.40 7.80 10.83
N ALA A 20 5.90 6.57 10.73
CA ALA A 20 5.66 5.70 9.57
C ALA A 20 4.51 4.70 9.85
N ALA A 21 3.94 4.72 11.05
CA ALA A 21 2.99 3.74 11.55
C ALA A 21 1.51 3.97 11.20
N GLU A 22 1.12 5.08 10.59
CA GLU A 22 -0.30 5.37 10.30
C GLU A 22 -0.52 5.80 8.85
N SER A 23 0.04 5.03 7.92
CA SER A 23 -0.68 4.87 6.66
C SER A 23 -1.87 3.96 6.94
N ASP A 24 -3.06 4.55 7.11
CA ASP A 24 -4.31 3.83 7.40
C ASP A 24 -4.58 2.70 6.38
N ILE A 25 -4.06 2.84 5.16
CA ILE A 25 -4.29 1.85 4.12
C ILE A 25 -3.39 0.62 4.19
N ALA A 26 -2.22 0.69 4.84
CA ALA A 26 -1.31 -0.44 5.00
C ALA A 26 -1.74 -1.25 6.23
N ASP A 27 -2.65 -2.20 6.02
CA ASP A 27 -3.38 -2.90 7.07
C ASP A 27 -2.91 -4.35 7.27
N GLY A 28 -2.16 -4.90 6.32
CA GLY A 28 -1.84 -6.31 6.27
C GLY A 28 -0.71 -6.77 7.18
N LYS A 29 -0.24 -8.00 6.93
CA LYS A 29 0.78 -8.66 7.76
C LYS A 29 2.09 -7.88 7.71
N ILE A 30 2.68 -7.68 8.90
CA ILE A 30 4.02 -7.12 9.04
C ILE A 30 5.05 -8.24 8.84
N VAL A 31 6.05 -7.96 8.01
CA VAL A 31 7.19 -8.84 7.75
C VAL A 31 8.47 -8.02 7.83
N ARG A 32 9.57 -8.65 8.24
CA ARG A 32 10.88 -8.00 8.18
C ARG A 32 11.30 -7.86 6.71
N PHE A 33 11.89 -6.72 6.37
CA PHE A 33 12.38 -6.44 5.03
C PHE A 33 13.82 -5.95 5.05
N ASP A 34 14.66 -6.60 4.27
CA ASP A 34 15.97 -6.12 3.88
C ASP A 34 16.32 -6.59 2.46
N PHE A 35 17.34 -5.97 1.87
CA PHE A 35 17.71 -6.23 0.49
C PHE A 35 18.26 -7.66 0.28
N ALA A 36 18.97 -8.19 1.27
CA ALA A 36 19.50 -9.56 1.22
C ALA A 36 18.38 -10.61 1.18
N GLY A 37 17.32 -10.42 1.98
CA GLY A 37 16.12 -11.24 1.98
C GLY A 37 15.38 -11.17 0.63
N LEU A 38 15.26 -9.98 0.04
CA LEU A 38 14.68 -9.81 -1.30
C LEU A 38 15.48 -10.58 -2.38
N GLN A 39 16.80 -10.49 -2.36
CA GLN A 39 17.67 -11.23 -3.27
C GLN A 39 17.53 -12.75 -3.07
N SER A 40 17.49 -13.21 -1.81
CA SER A 40 17.27 -14.62 -1.49
C SER A 40 15.94 -15.13 -2.02
N MET A 41 14.85 -14.36 -1.85
CA MET A 41 13.54 -14.68 -2.40
C MET A 41 13.58 -14.79 -3.93
N ALA A 42 14.23 -13.84 -4.61
CA ALA A 42 14.37 -13.85 -6.07
C ALA A 42 15.17 -15.07 -6.56
N GLN A 43 16.28 -15.41 -5.90
CA GLN A 43 17.07 -16.61 -6.21
C GLN A 43 16.27 -17.90 -6.02
N ALA A 44 15.48 -17.98 -4.95
CA ALA A 44 14.62 -19.13 -4.69
C ALA A 44 13.52 -19.28 -5.76
N LEU A 45 12.93 -18.17 -6.22
CA LEU A 45 11.95 -18.16 -7.31
C LEU A 45 12.57 -18.54 -8.65
N ALA A 46 13.78 -18.09 -8.95
CA ALA A 46 14.48 -18.41 -10.20
C ALA A 46 14.79 -19.92 -10.36
N LYS A 47 14.82 -20.68 -9.26
CA LYS A 47 15.00 -22.14 -9.26
C LYS A 47 13.70 -22.91 -9.47
N LYS A 48 12.54 -22.25 -9.46
CA LYS A 48 11.23 -22.88 -9.67
C LYS A 48 10.83 -22.79 -11.15
N PRO A 49 10.05 -23.76 -11.65
CA PRO A 49 9.43 -23.62 -12.97
C PRO A 49 8.59 -22.34 -13.06
N TRP A 50 8.46 -21.79 -14.27
CA TRP A 50 7.62 -20.63 -14.52
C TRP A 50 6.17 -20.91 -14.10
N GLY A 51 5.60 -20.02 -13.28
CA GLY A 51 4.28 -20.19 -12.67
C GLY A 51 3.08 -19.97 -13.61
N GLY A 52 3.31 -19.74 -14.90
CA GLY A 52 2.24 -19.57 -15.89
C GLY A 52 1.66 -18.15 -16.00
N ALA A 53 0.55 -18.06 -16.73
CA ALA A 53 -0.24 -16.84 -16.83
C ALA A 53 -0.97 -16.54 -15.51
N PRO A 54 -1.22 -15.27 -15.16
CA PRO A 54 -2.04 -14.94 -14.00
C PRO A 54 -3.44 -15.55 -14.16
N GLY A 55 -4.06 -15.94 -13.04
CA GLY A 55 -5.45 -16.39 -13.04
C GLY A 55 -6.39 -15.32 -13.60
N PRO A 56 -7.55 -15.72 -14.14
CA PRO A 56 -8.51 -14.78 -14.72
C PRO A 56 -8.95 -13.73 -13.70
N LEU A 57 -9.31 -12.55 -14.19
CA LEU A 57 -10.03 -11.55 -13.41
C LEU A 57 -11.54 -11.84 -13.47
N PRO A 58 -12.33 -11.37 -12.49
CA PRO A 58 -13.79 -11.34 -12.62
C PRO A 58 -14.22 -10.65 -13.91
N ASP A 59 -15.30 -11.12 -14.53
CA ASP A 59 -15.75 -10.64 -15.84
C ASP A 59 -16.02 -9.14 -15.86
N THR A 60 -16.52 -8.59 -14.75
CA THR A 60 -16.76 -7.14 -14.57
C THR A 60 -15.48 -6.30 -14.72
N LEU A 61 -14.30 -6.87 -14.47
CA LEU A 61 -13.00 -6.23 -14.66
C LEU A 61 -12.31 -6.66 -15.96
N ALA A 62 -12.46 -7.92 -16.37
CA ALA A 62 -11.78 -8.48 -17.53
C ALA A 62 -12.25 -7.85 -18.85
N ASN A 63 -13.53 -7.47 -18.93
CA ASN A 63 -14.19 -6.99 -20.15
C ASN A 63 -14.39 -5.46 -20.17
N LEU A 64 -13.73 -4.72 -19.27
CA LEU A 64 -13.76 -3.26 -19.28
C LEU A 64 -13.27 -2.71 -20.61
N THR A 65 -13.99 -1.74 -21.16
CA THR A 65 -13.52 -0.93 -22.28
C THR A 65 -12.39 0.00 -21.80
N PRO A 66 -11.51 0.49 -22.69
CA PRO A 66 -10.51 1.49 -22.30
C PRO A 66 -11.11 2.74 -21.64
N GLN A 67 -12.28 3.20 -22.11
CA GLN A 67 -12.99 4.33 -21.51
C GLN A 67 -13.45 4.02 -20.08
N ALA A 68 -14.08 2.86 -19.86
CA ALA A 68 -14.54 2.45 -18.54
C ALA A 68 -13.37 2.24 -17.57
N TYR A 69 -12.27 1.63 -18.03
CA TYR A 69 -11.07 1.48 -17.21
C TYR A 69 -10.49 2.85 -16.81
N ASN A 70 -10.46 3.82 -17.73
CA ASN A 70 -9.97 5.18 -17.43
C ASN A 70 -10.91 6.00 -16.53
N SER A 71 -12.21 5.64 -16.45
CA SER A 71 -13.12 6.30 -15.51
C SER A 71 -12.89 5.83 -14.07
N ILE A 72 -12.29 4.65 -13.86
CA ILE A 72 -11.85 4.20 -12.52
C ILE A 72 -10.68 5.07 -12.06
N GLN A 73 -10.88 5.81 -10.98
CA GLN A 73 -9.88 6.70 -10.39
C GLN A 73 -9.58 6.31 -8.96
N TYR A 74 -8.31 6.39 -8.56
CA TYR A 74 -7.94 6.21 -7.16
C TYR A 74 -8.52 7.37 -6.32
N ASP A 75 -9.09 7.07 -5.15
CA ASP A 75 -9.54 8.11 -4.24
C ASP A 75 -8.33 8.73 -3.51
N ALA A 76 -8.04 10.00 -3.80
CA ALA A 76 -6.89 10.70 -3.25
C ALA A 76 -6.92 10.78 -1.70
N ALA A 77 -8.10 10.68 -1.07
CA ALA A 77 -8.21 10.62 0.39
C ALA A 77 -7.54 9.36 0.99
N HIS A 78 -7.42 8.29 0.18
CA HIS A 78 -6.79 7.03 0.55
C HIS A 78 -5.35 6.91 0.02
N SER A 79 -4.70 7.99 -0.43
CA SER A 79 -3.30 7.88 -0.88
C SER A 79 -2.40 7.42 0.27
N LEU A 80 -1.31 6.73 -0.06
CA LEU A 80 -0.49 6.01 0.92
C LEU A 80 -0.07 6.90 2.09
N TRP A 81 0.30 8.15 1.82
CA TRP A 81 0.79 9.06 2.85
C TRP A 81 -0.19 10.18 3.16
N ASN A 82 -1.49 10.06 2.82
CA ASN A 82 -2.45 11.16 2.99
C ASN A 82 -2.50 11.79 4.40
N GLY A 83 -2.28 10.98 5.45
CA GLY A 83 -2.25 11.44 6.85
C GLY A 83 -0.89 11.92 7.36
N VAL A 84 0.17 11.84 6.55
CA VAL A 84 1.54 12.20 6.97
C VAL A 84 1.74 13.71 6.80
N ALA A 85 1.98 14.38 7.93
CA ALA A 85 2.28 15.81 7.96
C ALA A 85 3.57 16.14 7.18
N ASN A 86 3.56 17.25 6.43
CA ASN A 86 4.70 17.74 5.64
C ASN A 86 5.26 16.73 4.62
N ARG A 87 4.46 15.76 4.18
CA ARG A 87 4.87 14.83 3.13
C ARG A 87 5.27 15.59 1.85
N GLN A 88 6.35 15.17 1.22
CA GLN A 88 6.81 15.77 -0.04
C GLN A 88 6.35 14.98 -1.27
N LEU A 89 6.10 13.69 -1.06
CA LEU A 89 5.66 12.75 -2.06
C LEU A 89 4.39 12.07 -1.57
N ASP A 90 3.66 11.49 -2.51
CA ASP A 90 2.52 10.62 -2.22
C ASP A 90 2.39 9.54 -3.29
N ILE A 91 1.66 8.48 -2.96
CA ILE A 91 1.50 7.29 -3.79
C ILE A 91 0.03 6.95 -3.94
N GLN A 92 -0.36 6.63 -5.17
CA GLN A 92 -1.65 6.05 -5.51
C GLN A 92 -1.45 4.78 -6.32
N PHE A 93 -2.40 3.86 -6.21
CA PHE A 93 -2.32 2.55 -6.86
C PHE A 93 -3.20 2.50 -8.10
N PHE A 94 -2.87 1.59 -9.02
CA PHE A 94 -3.67 1.31 -10.21
C PHE A 94 -4.56 0.09 -9.98
N HIS A 95 -5.80 0.18 -10.45
CA HIS A 95 -6.76 -0.91 -10.42
C HIS A 95 -6.38 -1.99 -11.45
N VAL A 96 -6.62 -3.27 -11.18
CA VAL A 96 -6.52 -4.34 -12.20
C VAL A 96 -7.73 -4.30 -13.14
N GLY A 97 -7.57 -4.70 -14.40
CA GLY A 97 -8.71 -4.68 -15.34
C GLY A 97 -8.27 -4.55 -16.79
N MET A 98 -9.20 -4.82 -17.72
CA MET A 98 -8.92 -4.81 -19.15
C MET A 98 -7.71 -5.73 -19.48
N GLY A 99 -6.58 -5.15 -19.91
CA GLY A 99 -5.33 -5.87 -20.19
C GLY A 99 -4.42 -6.06 -18.97
N PHE A 100 -4.65 -5.34 -17.87
CA PHE A 100 -3.84 -5.38 -16.66
C PHE A 100 -4.26 -6.53 -15.75
N ARG A 101 -3.94 -7.75 -16.17
CA ARG A 101 -4.35 -9.00 -15.51
C ARG A 101 -3.37 -9.50 -14.45
N ARG A 102 -2.12 -9.08 -14.53
CA ARG A 102 -1.08 -9.51 -13.58
C ARG A 102 -1.11 -8.62 -12.34
N ARG A 103 -1.35 -9.28 -11.21
CA ARG A 103 -1.58 -8.65 -9.91
C ARG A 103 -0.25 -8.44 -9.21
N VAL A 104 -0.09 -7.29 -8.58
CA VAL A 104 1.12 -6.89 -7.85
C VAL A 104 0.71 -6.63 -6.40
N ARG A 105 1.34 -7.37 -5.49
CA ARG A 105 1.22 -7.12 -4.05
C ARG A 105 2.07 -5.91 -3.68
N MET A 106 1.51 -5.02 -2.87
CA MET A 106 2.18 -3.77 -2.48
C MET A 106 2.48 -3.80 -0.99
N PHE A 107 3.64 -3.27 -0.63
CA PHE A 107 4.07 -3.17 0.76
C PHE A 107 4.58 -1.77 1.02
N SER A 108 4.19 -1.19 2.15
CA SER A 108 4.84 -0.01 2.72
C SER A 108 6.02 -0.46 3.55
N VAL A 109 7.21 0.12 3.36
CA VAL A 109 8.42 -0.24 4.10
C VAL A 109 8.87 0.94 4.95
N ASP A 110 9.03 0.70 6.25
CA ASP A 110 9.65 1.63 7.17
C ASP A 110 11.17 1.41 7.18
N THR A 111 11.91 2.46 6.83
CA THR A 111 13.37 2.44 6.71
C THR A 111 14.09 2.46 8.06
N THR A 112 13.42 2.86 9.13
CA THR A 112 13.98 2.90 10.50
C THR A 112 13.83 1.55 11.17
N THR A 113 12.65 0.94 11.06
CA THR A 113 12.35 -0.34 11.71
C THR A 113 12.68 -1.55 10.82
N HIS A 114 12.90 -1.35 9.52
CA HIS A 114 13.07 -2.42 8.52
C HIS A 114 11.88 -3.38 8.49
N LEU A 115 10.68 -2.85 8.73
CA LEU A 115 9.43 -3.58 8.67
C LEU A 115 8.67 -3.19 7.40
N ALA A 116 8.17 -4.20 6.70
CA ALA A 116 7.26 -4.04 5.58
C ALA A 116 5.85 -4.46 6.02
N ARG A 117 4.85 -3.65 5.72
CA ARG A 117 3.44 -3.93 5.96
C ARG A 117 2.69 -4.00 4.64
N GLU A 118 1.98 -5.10 4.41
CA GLU A 118 1.19 -5.29 3.19
C GLU A 118 0.06 -4.27 3.11
N ILE A 119 -0.21 -3.83 1.88
CA ILE A 119 -1.35 -2.98 1.53
C ILE A 119 -2.30 -3.88 0.75
N HIS A 120 -3.47 -4.16 1.32
CA HIS A 120 -4.47 -4.95 0.61
C HIS A 120 -5.22 -4.12 -0.42
N PHE A 121 -5.59 -4.77 -1.52
CA PHE A 121 -6.60 -4.22 -2.42
C PHE A 121 -7.94 -4.17 -1.70
N ARG A 122 -8.64 -3.04 -1.85
CA ARG A 122 -9.97 -2.78 -1.34
C ARG A 122 -10.72 -1.94 -2.39
N PRO A 123 -11.94 -2.34 -2.81
CA PRO A 123 -12.70 -1.58 -3.80
C PRO A 123 -12.89 -0.10 -3.41
N GLU A 124 -12.98 0.18 -2.11
CA GLU A 124 -13.21 1.52 -1.54
C GLU A 124 -12.02 2.48 -1.75
N LEU A 125 -10.85 1.96 -2.14
CA LEU A 125 -9.71 2.79 -2.53
C LEU A 125 -9.93 3.49 -3.88
N PHE A 126 -10.99 3.14 -4.61
CA PHE A 126 -11.27 3.63 -5.96
C PHE A 126 -12.68 4.20 -6.10
N LYS A 127 -12.79 5.22 -6.95
CA LYS A 127 -14.05 5.76 -7.47
C LYS A 127 -14.26 5.18 -8.86
N TYR A 128 -15.35 4.43 -9.05
CA TYR A 128 -15.60 3.72 -10.30
C TYR A 128 -16.28 4.57 -11.39
N ASN A 129 -16.88 5.73 -11.04
CA ASN A 129 -17.41 6.73 -11.97
C ASN A 129 -18.12 6.12 -13.20
N ASP A 130 -19.17 5.33 -12.95
CA ASP A 130 -19.99 4.66 -13.98
C ASP A 130 -19.21 3.74 -14.94
N ALA A 131 -18.06 3.18 -14.51
CA ALA A 131 -17.29 2.19 -15.28
C ALA A 131 -18.06 0.87 -15.56
N GLY A 132 -19.28 0.71 -15.03
CA GLY A 132 -20.03 -0.54 -15.13
C GLY A 132 -19.40 -1.68 -14.31
N VAL A 133 -18.59 -1.35 -13.31
CA VAL A 133 -18.02 -2.34 -12.38
C VAL A 133 -19.04 -2.65 -11.30
N ASP A 134 -19.39 -3.92 -11.17
CA ASP A 134 -20.16 -4.45 -10.04
C ASP A 134 -19.20 -4.73 -8.88
N THR A 135 -19.08 -3.78 -7.96
CA THR A 135 -18.14 -3.87 -6.83
C THR A 135 -18.50 -4.99 -5.85
N THR A 136 -19.75 -5.47 -5.83
CA THR A 136 -20.15 -6.60 -4.98
C THR A 136 -19.45 -7.89 -5.41
N GLN A 137 -19.08 -8.02 -6.69
CA GLN A 137 -18.28 -9.14 -7.17
C GLN A 137 -16.84 -9.09 -6.67
N LEU A 138 -16.37 -7.93 -6.19
CA LEU A 138 -15.00 -7.73 -5.72
C LEU A 138 -14.89 -7.90 -4.19
N GLU A 139 -16.01 -7.82 -3.47
CA GLU A 139 -16.06 -8.01 -2.03
C GLU A 139 -15.53 -9.41 -1.64
N GLY A 140 -14.69 -9.45 -0.60
CA GLY A 140 -14.07 -10.69 -0.14
C GLY A 140 -12.98 -11.26 -1.07
N GLN A 141 -12.73 -10.69 -2.25
CA GLN A 141 -11.62 -11.09 -3.10
C GLN A 141 -10.29 -10.50 -2.62
N SER A 142 -9.65 -11.20 -1.69
CA SER A 142 -8.34 -10.81 -1.17
C SER A 142 -7.20 -10.90 -2.19
N ASP A 143 -7.42 -11.55 -3.34
CA ASP A 143 -6.37 -11.86 -4.31
C ASP A 143 -6.32 -10.93 -5.53
N LEU A 144 -7.20 -9.92 -5.65
CA LEU A 144 -7.26 -8.98 -6.80
C LEU A 144 -6.00 -8.12 -6.96
N GLY A 145 -5.38 -7.72 -5.84
CA GLY A 145 -4.15 -6.91 -5.83
C GLY A 145 -4.25 -5.61 -6.64
N PHE A 146 -3.09 -5.02 -6.94
CA PHE A 146 -2.98 -3.81 -7.74
C PHE A 146 -2.34 -4.09 -9.10
N ALA A 147 -2.59 -3.25 -10.11
CA ALA A 147 -1.89 -3.30 -11.40
C ALA A 147 -0.53 -2.58 -11.36
N GLY A 148 -0.31 -1.72 -10.38
CA GLY A 148 0.89 -0.91 -10.24
C GLY A 148 0.65 0.29 -9.31
N PHE A 149 1.54 1.26 -9.35
CA PHE A 149 1.43 2.50 -8.59
C PHE A 149 2.07 3.66 -9.34
N ARG A 150 1.74 4.89 -8.90
CA ARG A 150 2.38 6.12 -9.32
C ARG A 150 2.87 6.91 -8.11
N VAL A 151 4.01 7.59 -8.28
CA VAL A 151 4.56 8.52 -7.30
C VAL A 151 4.41 9.93 -7.85
N PHE A 152 3.98 10.86 -7.01
CA PHE A 152 3.85 12.26 -7.39
C PHE A 152 4.25 13.17 -6.22
N LYS A 153 4.57 14.43 -6.54
CA LYS A 153 4.76 15.46 -5.52
C LYS A 153 3.44 15.63 -4.78
N ALA A 154 3.48 15.54 -3.45
CA ALA A 154 2.28 15.76 -2.65
C ALA A 154 1.71 17.17 -2.91
N PRO A 155 0.38 17.34 -2.96
CA PRO A 155 -0.22 18.66 -3.00
C PRO A 155 0.26 19.47 -1.79
N LEU A 156 0.55 20.76 -2.03
CA LEU A 156 0.91 21.71 -0.97
C LEU A 156 -0.24 21.88 0.02
#